data_AF-A0A356EL05-F1
#
_entry.id   AF-A0A356EL05-F1
#
_cell.length_a   1.000
_cell.length_b   1.000
_cell.length_c   1.000
_cell.angle_alpha   90.00
_cell.angle_beta   90.00
_cell.angle_gamma   90.00
#
_symmetry.space_group_name_H-M   'P 1'
#
loop_
_entity.id
_entity.type
_entity.pdbx_description
1 polymer ?
#
loop_
_entity_poly.entity_id
_entity_poly.type
_entity_poly.pdbx_seq_one_letter_code
_entity_poly.pdbx_strand_id
1 'polypeptide(L)'
;KEFNAYFLGENKVLAQVDRWRRESNVHTTKFVWFDNEGNVEKEDSVDLPLGLRSNHWEVALATPLPAIWMVGTAFIDPHDYVRSGKRATYASAIVAVVLDTWPMLLFVNAVGLLCVCLCYRRQKRYAQPWTWLWVVTVFLFGLPGLVGYLTYRRWPPLEPCPSCNTLAPRDREACHACGQPFPRPTPKGIEVFA
;
A
#
# COMPACT_ATOMS: atom_id res chain seq x y z
N LYS A 1 -25.18 19.89 7.89
CA LYS A 1 -24.43 20.48 9.02
C LYS A 1 -24.45 19.43 10.11
N GLU A 2 -23.32 18.80 10.35
CA GLU A 2 -23.17 17.90 11.49
C GLU A 2 -22.87 18.80 12.71
N PHE A 3 -23.55 18.53 13.82
CA PHE A 3 -23.25 19.16 15.10
C PHE A 3 -23.13 18.03 16.11
N ASN A 4 -22.09 18.07 16.92
CA ASN A 4 -21.91 17.15 18.03
C ASN A 4 -22.19 17.91 19.32
N ALA A 5 -22.98 17.32 20.21
CA ALA A 5 -23.27 17.88 21.51
C ALA A 5 -22.68 16.98 22.59
N TYR A 6 -21.93 17.58 23.51
CA TYR A 6 -21.29 16.91 24.62
C TYR A 6 -21.83 17.50 25.93
N PHE A 7 -22.24 16.63 26.86
CA PHE A 7 -22.65 17.04 28.20
C PHE A 7 -21.41 17.10 29.09
N LEU A 8 -21.08 18.29 29.62
CA LEU A 8 -19.85 18.51 30.40
C LEU A 8 -20.04 18.34 31.92
N GLY A 9 -21.16 17.77 32.35
CA GLY A 9 -21.58 17.76 33.76
C GLY A 9 -22.36 19.01 34.13
N GLU A 10 -22.74 19.10 35.41
CA GLU A 10 -23.60 20.12 36.05
C GLU A 10 -24.11 21.17 35.06
N ASN A 11 -25.13 20.79 34.29
CA ASN A 11 -25.95 21.77 33.61
C ASN A 11 -25.28 22.55 32.46
N LYS A 12 -24.20 22.01 31.88
CA LYS A 12 -23.50 22.60 30.73
C LYS A 12 -23.49 21.68 29.51
N VAL A 13 -23.83 22.25 28.36
CA VAL A 13 -23.76 21.57 27.06
C VAL A 13 -22.73 22.28 26.19
N LEU A 14 -21.78 21.51 25.66
CA LEU A 14 -20.86 21.98 24.63
C LEU A 14 -21.35 21.52 23.27
N ALA A 15 -21.70 22.45 22.39
CA ALA A 15 -21.90 22.15 20.98
C ALA A 15 -20.61 22.41 20.21
N GLN A 16 -20.16 21.39 19.50
CA GLN A 16 -19.16 21.52 18.47
C GLN A 16 -19.85 21.75 17.12
N VAL A 17 -19.58 22.90 16.53
CA VAL A 17 -20.07 23.29 15.21
C VAL A 17 -18.89 23.40 14.27
N ASP A 18 -18.71 22.39 13.44
CA ASP A 18 -17.67 22.38 12.43
C ASP A 18 -18.10 23.24 11.24
N ARG A 19 -17.36 24.32 10.98
CA ARG A 19 -17.63 25.22 9.85
C ARG A 19 -16.51 25.10 8.84
N TRP A 20 -16.78 24.41 7.74
CA TRP A 20 -15.84 24.34 6.64
C TRP A 20 -15.89 25.62 5.80
N ARG A 21 -14.83 26.44 5.85
CA ARG A 21 -14.69 27.63 5.02
C ARG A 21 -13.88 27.27 3.76
N ARG A 22 -14.54 27.32 2.60
CA ARG A 22 -14.02 26.84 1.30
C ARG A 22 -12.76 27.54 0.81
N GLU A 23 -12.50 28.78 1.26
CA GLU A 23 -11.40 29.61 0.76
C GLU A 23 -10.08 29.45 1.54
N SER A 24 -10.10 29.10 2.83
CA SER A 24 -8.91 29.27 3.67
C SER A 24 -8.10 28.00 3.94
N ASN A 25 -8.53 26.81 3.51
CA ASN A 25 -7.92 25.53 3.95
C ASN A 25 -7.80 25.39 5.48
N VAL A 26 -8.51 26.23 6.24
CA VAL A 26 -8.54 26.20 7.71
C VAL A 26 -9.84 25.54 8.12
N HIS A 27 -9.73 24.53 8.98
CA HIS A 27 -10.90 23.94 9.61
C HIS A 27 -11.15 24.70 10.91
N THR A 28 -12.10 25.64 10.87
CA THR A 28 -12.51 26.34 12.08
C THR A 28 -13.58 25.50 12.77
N THR A 29 -13.21 24.93 13.90
CA THR A 29 -14.17 24.28 14.80
C THR A 29 -14.62 25.32 15.80
N LYS A 30 -15.91 25.63 15.77
CA LYS A 30 -16.53 26.56 16.72
C LYS A 30 -17.12 25.77 17.88
N PHE A 31 -16.67 26.09 19.08
CA PHE A 31 -17.16 25.54 20.33
C PHE A 31 -18.10 26.57 20.96
N VAL A 32 -19.33 26.15 21.23
CA VAL A 32 -20.36 26.99 21.85
C VAL A 32 -20.82 26.32 23.13
N TRP A 33 -20.66 27.00 24.27
CA TRP A 33 -21.12 26.53 25.57
C TRP A 33 -22.49 27.12 25.84
N PHE A 34 -23.44 26.26 26.16
CA PHE A 34 -24.79 26.63 26.56
C PHE A 34 -24.96 26.40 28.05
N ASP A 35 -25.64 27.34 28.71
CA ASP A 35 -26.19 27.14 30.04
C ASP A 35 -27.47 26.29 29.99
N ASN A 36 -28.06 26.04 31.16
CA ASN A 36 -29.32 25.31 31.31
C ASN A 36 -30.53 25.93 30.62
N GLU A 37 -30.51 27.25 30.47
CA GLU A 37 -31.61 28.02 29.91
C GLU A 37 -31.48 28.11 28.39
N GLY A 38 -30.39 27.58 27.83
CA GLY A 38 -30.08 27.61 26.41
C GLY A 38 -29.39 28.89 25.96
N ASN A 39 -28.95 29.75 26.89
CA ASN A 39 -28.18 30.93 26.55
C ASN A 39 -26.72 30.56 26.26
N VAL A 40 -26.10 31.31 25.36
CA VAL A 40 -24.68 31.15 25.02
C VAL A 40 -23.84 31.80 26.10
N GLU A 41 -23.16 31.00 26.92
CA GLU A 41 -22.26 31.47 27.98
C GLU A 41 -20.89 31.86 27.40
N LYS A 42 -20.39 31.06 26.46
CA LYS A 42 -19.08 31.26 25.84
C LYS A 42 -19.10 30.80 24.38
N GLU A 43 -18.33 31.49 23.56
CA GLU A 43 -18.00 31.08 22.20
C GLU A 43 -16.48 31.09 22.05
N ASP A 44 -15.93 30.02 21.50
CA ASP A 44 -14.51 29.90 21.19
C ASP A 44 -14.34 29.26 19.82
N SER A 45 -13.38 29.74 19.06
CA SER A 45 -13.11 29.23 17.72
C SER A 45 -11.67 28.78 17.67
N VAL A 46 -11.47 27.48 17.53
CA VAL A 46 -10.15 26.92 17.31
C VAL A 46 -10.01 26.73 15.82
N ASP A 47 -9.13 27.55 15.23
CA ASP A 47 -8.58 27.27 13.92
C ASP A 47 -7.63 26.09 14.09
N LEU A 48 -8.16 24.89 13.90
CA LEU A 48 -7.32 23.72 13.80
C LEU A 48 -6.59 23.85 12.46
N PRO A 49 -5.25 23.99 12.44
CA PRO A 49 -4.52 23.76 11.21
C PRO A 49 -4.93 22.35 10.81
N LEU A 50 -5.56 22.20 9.64
CA LEU A 50 -6.13 20.93 9.18
C LEU A 50 -5.10 19.85 9.52
N GLY A 51 -5.42 19.05 10.56
CA GLY A 51 -4.42 18.34 11.35
C GLY A 51 -3.51 17.61 10.41
N LEU A 52 -2.20 17.92 10.49
CA LEU A 52 -1.11 17.45 9.61
C LEU A 52 -1.72 16.89 8.34
N ARG A 53 -2.02 17.75 7.33
CA ARG A 53 -2.36 17.34 5.96
C ARG A 53 -1.50 16.13 5.68
N SER A 54 -2.05 14.92 5.91
CA SER A 54 -1.19 13.79 6.26
C SER A 54 -0.42 13.61 4.99
N ASN A 55 0.87 13.85 5.13
CA ASN A 55 1.69 14.17 4.00
C ASN A 55 1.63 12.89 3.21
N HIS A 56 0.80 12.81 2.15
CA HIS A 56 0.36 11.51 1.63
C HIS A 56 1.56 10.68 1.16
N TRP A 57 2.71 11.35 0.97
CA TRP A 57 4.03 10.78 0.82
C TRP A 57 4.49 9.87 1.99
N GLU A 58 4.23 10.21 3.25
CA GLU A 58 4.56 9.38 4.42
C GLU A 58 3.79 8.05 4.38
N VAL A 59 2.49 8.11 4.08
CA VAL A 59 1.67 6.91 3.88
C VAL A 59 2.15 6.14 2.65
N ALA A 60 2.46 6.82 1.54
CA ALA A 60 2.96 6.17 0.33
C ALA A 60 4.30 5.44 0.55
N LEU A 61 5.16 5.97 1.42
CA LEU A 61 6.42 5.35 1.81
C LEU A 61 6.21 4.18 2.77
N ALA A 62 5.27 4.30 3.72
CA ALA A 62 5.00 3.26 4.71
C ALA A 62 4.27 2.05 4.11
N THR A 63 3.39 2.27 3.13
CA THR A 63 2.60 1.24 2.48
C THR A 63 2.72 1.35 0.95
N PRO A 64 3.85 0.88 0.36
CA PRO A 64 4.01 0.80 -1.09
C PRO A 64 3.23 -0.42 -1.63
N LEU A 65 1.92 -0.43 -1.38
CA LEU A 65 0.98 -1.49 -1.70
C LEU A 65 0.06 -0.96 -2.81
N PRO A 66 0.37 -1.18 -4.10
CA PRO A 66 -0.44 -0.69 -5.21
C PRO A 66 -1.92 -1.06 -5.06
N ALA A 67 -2.22 -2.26 -4.56
CA ALA A 67 -3.60 -2.71 -4.34
C ALA A 67 -4.38 -1.80 -3.36
N ILE A 68 -3.77 -1.43 -2.22
CA ILE A 68 -4.43 -0.58 -1.22
C ILE A 68 -4.66 0.82 -1.80
N TRP A 69 -3.68 1.37 -2.51
CA TRP A 69 -3.81 2.67 -3.16
C TRP A 69 -4.89 2.70 -4.24
N MET A 70 -5.00 1.65 -5.06
CA MET A 70 -6.08 1.53 -6.05
C MET A 70 -7.46 1.49 -5.39
N VAL A 71 -7.61 0.76 -4.27
CA VAL A 71 -8.88 0.71 -3.55
C VAL A 71 -9.23 2.05 -2.91
N GLY A 72 -8.27 2.71 -2.25
CA GLY A 72 -8.48 4.01 -1.62
C GLY A 72 -8.93 5.07 -2.63
N THR A 73 -8.18 5.21 -3.71
CA THR A 73 -8.43 6.21 -4.75
C THR A 73 -9.69 5.96 -5.57
N ALA A 74 -10.08 4.69 -5.80
CA ALA A 74 -11.26 4.35 -6.60
C ALA A 74 -12.57 4.34 -5.79
N PHE A 75 -12.52 4.03 -4.50
CA PHE A 75 -13.72 3.79 -3.69
C PHE A 75 -13.83 4.67 -2.44
N ILE A 76 -12.78 4.74 -1.63
CA ILE A 76 -12.84 5.39 -0.31
C ILE A 76 -12.86 6.91 -0.47
N ASP A 77 -11.86 7.48 -1.14
CA ASP A 77 -11.72 8.93 -1.25
C ASP A 77 -12.89 9.56 -2.03
N PRO A 78 -13.32 9.03 -3.20
CA PRO A 78 -14.44 9.62 -3.93
C PRO A 78 -15.75 9.55 -3.13
N HIS A 79 -15.97 8.47 -2.39
CA HIS A 79 -17.13 8.34 -1.50
C HIS A 79 -17.11 9.40 -0.41
N ASP A 80 -15.96 9.63 0.23
CA ASP A 80 -15.81 10.65 1.27
C ASP A 80 -15.99 12.07 0.72
N TYR A 81 -15.55 12.34 -0.52
CA TYR A 81 -15.79 13.61 -1.21
C TYR A 81 -17.28 13.86 -1.49
N VAL A 82 -18.05 12.84 -1.87
CA VAL A 82 -19.50 12.95 -2.07
C VAL A 82 -20.22 13.09 -0.73
N ARG A 83 -19.89 12.23 0.25
CA ARG A 83 -20.50 12.23 1.59
C ARG A 83 -20.30 13.57 2.32
N SER A 84 -19.12 14.17 2.20
CA SER A 84 -18.82 15.48 2.79
C SER A 84 -19.41 16.67 2.01
N GLY A 85 -20.11 16.44 0.90
CA GLY A 85 -20.68 17.51 0.07
C GLY A 85 -19.64 18.35 -0.69
N LYS A 86 -18.37 17.92 -0.76
CA LYS A 86 -17.31 18.61 -1.50
C LYS A 86 -17.55 18.57 -3.01
N ARG A 87 -18.24 17.53 -3.51
CA ARG A 87 -18.58 17.31 -4.91
C ARG A 87 -20.02 16.82 -5.03
N ALA A 88 -20.72 17.27 -6.07
CA ALA A 88 -22.13 16.92 -6.29
C ALA A 88 -22.32 15.50 -6.87
N THR A 89 -21.32 14.98 -7.60
CA THR A 89 -21.40 13.69 -8.27
C THR A 89 -20.14 12.86 -8.04
N TYR A 90 -20.31 11.53 -7.97
CA TYR A 90 -19.21 10.57 -7.78
C TYR A 90 -18.15 10.65 -8.88
N ALA A 91 -18.58 10.82 -10.14
CA ALA A 91 -17.64 11.00 -11.26
C ALA A 91 -16.74 12.23 -11.08
N SER A 92 -17.30 13.36 -10.65
CA SER A 92 -16.51 14.57 -10.37
C SER A 92 -15.57 14.41 -9.17
N ALA A 93 -15.95 13.55 -8.20
CA ALA A 93 -15.10 13.19 -7.07
C ALA A 93 -13.92 12.31 -7.51
N ILE A 94 -14.15 11.28 -8.34
CA ILE A 94 -13.06 10.46 -8.91
C ILE A 94 -12.05 11.33 -9.65
N VAL A 95 -12.52 12.20 -10.56
CA VAL A 95 -11.61 13.06 -11.33
C VAL A 95 -10.78 13.95 -10.41
N ALA A 96 -11.39 14.51 -9.36
CA ALA A 96 -10.67 15.33 -8.39
C ALA A 96 -9.61 14.52 -7.63
N VAL A 97 -9.96 13.34 -7.13
CA VAL A 97 -9.04 12.44 -6.41
C VAL A 97 -7.89 12.01 -7.31
N VAL A 98 -8.17 11.60 -8.56
CA VAL A 98 -7.14 11.17 -9.51
C VAL A 98 -6.19 12.33 -9.84
N LEU A 99 -6.70 13.54 -10.10
CA LEU A 99 -5.85 14.70 -10.38
C LEU A 99 -5.00 15.13 -9.18
N ASP A 100 -5.44 14.88 -7.96
CA ASP A 100 -4.67 15.18 -6.74
C ASP A 100 -3.61 14.11 -6.45
N THR A 101 -3.93 12.83 -6.76
CA THR A 101 -3.12 11.67 -6.36
C THR A 101 -2.31 11.03 -7.49
N TRP A 102 -2.44 11.46 -8.76
CA TRP A 102 -1.77 10.81 -9.89
C TRP A 102 -0.24 10.69 -9.78
N PRO A 103 0.52 11.68 -9.24
CA PRO A 103 1.97 11.53 -9.14
C PRO A 103 2.35 10.40 -8.17
N MET A 104 1.60 10.26 -7.09
CA MET A 104 1.78 9.19 -6.10
C MET A 104 1.39 7.84 -6.69
N LEU A 105 0.28 7.77 -7.43
CA LEU A 105 -0.12 6.55 -8.14
C LEU A 105 0.97 6.12 -9.12
N LEU A 106 1.52 7.04 -9.92
CA LEU A 106 2.62 6.73 -10.83
C LEU A 106 3.86 6.24 -10.08
N PHE A 107 4.24 6.91 -8.99
CA PHE A 107 5.39 6.53 -8.18
C PHE A 107 5.23 5.11 -7.60
N VAL A 108 4.10 4.83 -6.93
CA VAL A 108 3.81 3.53 -6.33
C VAL A 108 3.79 2.43 -7.39
N ASN A 109 3.19 2.68 -8.56
CA ASN A 109 3.20 1.72 -9.67
C ASN A 109 4.60 1.52 -10.27
N ALA A 110 5.41 2.58 -10.38
CA ALA A 110 6.79 2.46 -10.87
C ALA A 110 7.65 1.61 -9.93
N VAL A 111 7.52 1.81 -8.61
CA VAL A 111 8.17 0.97 -7.60
C VAL A 111 7.67 -0.48 -7.68
N GLY A 112 6.36 -0.68 -7.84
CA GLY A 112 5.77 -2.01 -8.05
C GLY A 112 6.32 -2.71 -9.29
N LEU A 113 6.42 -2.01 -10.43
CA LEU A 113 6.99 -2.52 -11.67
C LEU A 113 8.47 -2.86 -11.53
N LEU A 114 9.25 -2.05 -10.80
CA LEU A 114 10.64 -2.37 -10.49
C LEU A 114 10.74 -3.67 -9.68
N CYS A 115 9.91 -3.82 -8.64
CA CYS A 115 9.86 -5.05 -7.82
C CYS A 115 9.49 -6.28 -8.67
N VAL A 116 8.49 -6.14 -9.54
CA VAL A 116 8.09 -7.19 -10.50
C VAL A 116 9.22 -7.54 -11.44
N CYS A 117 9.93 -6.56 -12.00
CA CYS A 117 11.05 -6.80 -12.90
C CYS A 117 12.15 -7.60 -12.20
N LEU A 118 12.50 -7.24 -10.95
CA LEU A 118 13.46 -7.98 -10.14
C LEU A 118 12.98 -9.42 -9.86
N CYS A 119 11.72 -9.58 -9.46
CA CYS A 119 11.11 -10.89 -9.25
C CYS A 119 11.14 -11.74 -10.52
N TYR A 120 10.70 -11.20 -11.66
CA TYR A 120 10.67 -11.90 -12.94
C TYR A 120 12.06 -12.31 -13.43
N ARG A 121 13.03 -11.40 -13.36
CA ARG A 121 14.43 -11.70 -13.71
C ARG A 121 14.99 -12.81 -12.82
N ARG A 122 14.66 -12.80 -11.53
CA ARG A 122 15.06 -13.86 -10.61
C ARG A 122 14.35 -15.18 -10.93
N GLN A 123 13.04 -15.19 -11.16
CA GLN A 123 12.30 -16.39 -11.56
C GLN A 123 12.86 -17.03 -12.83
N LYS A 124 13.14 -16.21 -13.86
CA LYS A 124 13.78 -16.65 -15.11
C LYS A 124 15.16 -17.25 -14.84
N ARG A 125 15.99 -16.58 -14.05
CA ARG A 125 17.35 -17.05 -13.71
C ARG A 125 17.36 -18.40 -12.99
N TYR A 126 16.36 -18.67 -12.14
CA TYR A 126 16.24 -19.92 -11.41
C TYR A 126 15.28 -20.93 -12.07
N ALA A 127 14.77 -20.63 -13.28
CA ALA A 127 13.84 -21.46 -14.03
C ALA A 127 12.74 -22.09 -13.14
N GLN A 128 12.08 -21.23 -12.36
CA GLN A 128 11.13 -21.63 -11.32
C GLN A 128 9.69 -21.69 -11.88
N PRO A 129 8.88 -22.65 -11.42
CA PRO A 129 7.50 -22.75 -11.85
C PRO A 129 6.63 -21.65 -11.21
N TRP A 130 5.42 -21.45 -11.75
CA TRP A 130 4.44 -20.47 -11.23
C TRP A 130 4.93 -19.02 -11.27
N THR A 131 5.73 -18.66 -12.28
CA THR A 131 6.31 -17.31 -12.42
C THR A 131 5.22 -16.23 -12.40
N TRP A 132 4.09 -16.45 -13.08
CA TRP A 132 3.01 -15.47 -13.17
C TRP A 132 2.38 -15.17 -11.80
N LEU A 133 2.15 -16.20 -10.96
CA LEU A 133 1.54 -16.05 -9.64
C LEU A 133 2.40 -15.11 -8.78
N TRP A 134 3.71 -15.38 -8.71
CA TRP A 134 4.63 -14.54 -7.95
C TRP A 134 4.75 -13.13 -8.50
N VAL A 135 4.76 -12.97 -9.83
CA VAL A 135 4.77 -11.65 -10.45
C VAL A 135 3.53 -10.84 -10.05
N VAL A 136 2.34 -11.45 -10.10
CA VAL A 136 1.08 -10.79 -9.69
C VAL A 136 1.11 -10.45 -8.20
N THR A 137 1.54 -11.37 -7.33
CA THR A 137 1.67 -11.12 -5.89
C THR A 137 2.65 -9.97 -5.62
N VAL A 138 3.85 -9.98 -6.20
CA VAL A 138 4.82 -8.89 -6.01
C VAL A 138 4.30 -7.57 -6.57
N PHE A 139 3.53 -7.56 -7.66
CA PHE A 139 2.91 -6.34 -8.15
C PHE A 139 1.89 -5.77 -7.17
N LEU A 140 0.94 -6.59 -6.71
CA LEU A 140 -0.15 -6.15 -5.83
C LEU A 140 0.34 -5.70 -4.45
N PHE A 141 1.36 -6.37 -3.93
CA PHE A 141 1.92 -6.13 -2.60
C PHE A 141 3.26 -5.38 -2.61
N GLY A 142 3.73 -4.91 -3.77
CA GLY A 142 4.97 -4.13 -3.91
C GLY A 142 6.18 -4.73 -3.17
N LEU A 143 6.83 -3.91 -2.35
CA LEU A 143 8.05 -4.28 -1.63
C LEU A 143 7.81 -5.42 -0.60
N PRO A 144 6.76 -5.38 0.26
CA PRO A 144 6.41 -6.53 1.11
C PRO A 144 6.23 -7.84 0.33
N GLY A 145 5.58 -7.79 -0.84
CA GLY A 145 5.43 -8.95 -1.71
C GLY A 145 6.77 -9.50 -2.19
N LEU A 146 7.69 -8.62 -2.58
CA LEU A 146 9.06 -9.00 -2.98
C LEU A 146 9.84 -9.63 -1.81
N VAL A 147 9.78 -9.04 -0.62
CA VAL A 147 10.44 -9.59 0.57
C VAL A 147 9.90 -10.98 0.90
N GLY A 148 8.58 -11.15 0.91
CA GLY A 148 7.94 -12.45 1.10
C GLY A 148 8.37 -13.49 0.05
N TYR A 149 8.45 -13.09 -1.22
CA TYR A 149 8.97 -13.94 -2.29
C TYR A 149 10.43 -14.38 -2.06
N LEU A 150 11.28 -13.47 -1.61
CA LEU A 150 12.70 -13.74 -1.39
C LEU A 150 12.94 -14.64 -0.17
N THR A 151 12.15 -14.51 0.88
CA THR A 151 12.30 -15.26 2.14
C THR A 151 11.59 -16.62 2.12
N TYR A 152 10.44 -16.73 1.45
CA TYR A 152 9.66 -17.96 1.41
C TYR A 152 10.37 -19.09 0.64
N ARG A 153 11.20 -18.74 -0.35
CA ARG A 153 11.86 -19.73 -1.22
C ARG A 153 13.32 -19.94 -0.86
N ARG A 154 13.74 -21.21 -0.90
CA ARG A 154 15.15 -21.58 -0.92
C ARG A 154 15.70 -21.34 -2.32
N TRP A 155 16.84 -20.65 -2.40
CA TRP A 155 17.54 -20.36 -3.65
C TRP A 155 18.70 -21.34 -3.78
N PRO A 156 18.62 -22.35 -4.68
CA PRO A 156 19.71 -23.30 -4.85
C PRO A 156 20.95 -22.61 -5.43
N PRO A 157 22.16 -23.12 -5.19
CA PRO A 157 23.34 -22.63 -5.86
C PRO A 157 23.20 -22.79 -7.39
N LEU A 158 23.67 -21.78 -8.12
CA LEU A 158 23.78 -21.83 -9.57
C LEU A 158 25.18 -22.31 -9.92
N GLU A 159 25.26 -23.43 -10.63
CA GLU A 159 26.53 -23.99 -11.07
C GLU A 159 26.56 -24.13 -12.60
N PRO A 160 27.73 -24.04 -13.23
CA PRO A 160 27.86 -24.26 -14.67
C PRO A 160 27.51 -25.71 -15.00
N CYS A 161 26.63 -25.92 -15.98
CA CYS A 161 26.31 -27.25 -16.48
C CYS A 161 27.54 -27.88 -17.16
N PRO A 162 27.92 -29.13 -16.86
CA PRO A 162 29.08 -29.76 -17.48
C PRO A 162 28.91 -30.00 -18.99
N SER A 163 27.69 -30.05 -19.50
CA SER A 163 27.41 -30.30 -20.92
C SER A 163 27.35 -29.01 -21.75
N CYS A 164 26.70 -27.95 -21.25
CA CYS A 164 26.46 -26.72 -22.02
C CYS A 164 27.08 -25.45 -21.41
N ASN A 165 27.71 -25.56 -20.24
CA ASN A 165 28.34 -24.48 -19.47
C ASN A 165 27.40 -23.33 -19.00
N THR A 166 26.09 -23.41 -19.27
CA THR A 166 25.12 -22.44 -18.75
C THR A 166 24.94 -22.60 -17.24
N LEU A 167 24.85 -21.47 -16.51
CA LEU A 167 24.55 -21.46 -15.08
C LEU A 167 23.13 -22.00 -14.84
N ALA A 168 23.02 -23.12 -14.13
CA ALA A 168 21.77 -23.78 -13.85
C ALA A 168 21.60 -24.10 -12.36
N PRO A 169 20.36 -24.03 -11.83
CA PRO A 169 20.04 -24.48 -10.49
C PRO A 169 20.33 -25.97 -10.30
N ARG A 170 20.97 -26.35 -9.17
CA ARG A 170 21.31 -27.74 -8.81
C ARG A 170 20.25 -28.50 -8.01
N ASP A 171 19.06 -27.94 -7.86
CA ASP A 171 17.93 -28.54 -7.12
C ASP A 171 17.06 -29.50 -7.95
N ARG A 172 17.54 -29.92 -9.12
CA ARG A 172 16.76 -30.68 -10.11
C ARG A 172 17.63 -31.70 -10.81
N GLU A 173 17.02 -32.71 -11.41
CA GLU A 173 17.72 -33.84 -12.03
C GLU A 173 18.42 -33.45 -13.35
N ALA A 174 17.88 -32.47 -14.09
CA ALA A 174 18.38 -32.09 -15.40
C ALA A 174 18.57 -30.57 -15.56
N CYS A 175 19.52 -30.19 -16.41
CA CYS A 175 19.79 -28.80 -16.73
C CYS A 175 18.56 -28.16 -17.40
N HIS A 176 18.08 -27.03 -16.87
CA HIS A 176 16.93 -26.33 -17.44
C HIS A 176 17.18 -25.75 -18.85
N ALA A 177 18.45 -25.59 -19.25
CA ALA A 177 18.81 -25.00 -20.53
C ALA A 177 18.97 -26.05 -21.65
N CYS A 178 19.70 -27.15 -21.39
CA CYS A 178 19.95 -28.19 -22.40
C CYS A 178 19.20 -29.51 -22.16
N GLY A 179 18.52 -29.67 -21.03
CA GLY A 179 17.78 -30.90 -20.70
C GLY A 179 18.62 -32.11 -20.29
N GLN A 180 19.96 -32.02 -20.34
CA GLN A 180 20.83 -33.13 -19.95
C GLN A 180 20.79 -33.36 -18.43
N PRO A 181 20.75 -34.63 -17.97
CA PRO A 181 20.80 -34.94 -16.55
C PRO A 181 22.13 -34.50 -15.96
N PHE A 182 22.12 -33.99 -14.74
CA PHE A 182 23.35 -33.67 -14.03
C PHE A 182 24.09 -34.96 -13.62
N PRO A 183 25.44 -34.97 -13.64
CA PRO A 183 26.19 -36.12 -13.17
C PRO A 183 25.89 -36.36 -11.68
N ARG A 184 25.81 -37.64 -11.29
CA ARG A 184 25.64 -38.00 -9.88
C ARG A 184 26.81 -37.42 -9.07
N PRO A 185 26.56 -36.85 -7.88
CA PRO A 185 27.64 -36.37 -7.02
C PRO A 185 28.60 -37.52 -6.74
N THR A 186 29.91 -37.24 -6.81
CA THR A 186 30.93 -38.23 -6.48
C THR A 186 30.71 -38.67 -5.03
N PRO A 187 30.56 -39.98 -4.75
CA PRO A 187 30.32 -40.46 -3.39
C PRO A 187 31.49 -40.04 -2.51
N LYS A 188 31.20 -39.32 -1.42
CA LYS A 188 32.22 -38.80 -0.50
C LYS A 188 32.75 -39.85 0.50
N GLY A 189 32.35 -41.12 0.36
CA GLY A 189 32.73 -42.20 1.28
C GLY A 189 32.05 -42.15 2.65
N ILE A 190 31.06 -41.26 2.85
CA ILE A 190 30.30 -41.08 4.10
C ILE A 190 28.81 -41.43 3.95
N GLU A 191 28.41 -41.98 2.81
CA GLU A 191 27.01 -42.37 2.56
C GLU A 191 26.80 -43.77 3.16
N VAL A 192 26.11 -43.85 4.30
CA VAL A 192 25.71 -45.11 4.93
C VAL A 192 24.41 -45.57 4.27
N PHE A 193 24.49 -46.64 3.48
CA PHE A 193 23.31 -47.36 2.97
C PHE A 193 22.90 -48.38 4.03
N ALA A 194 21.75 -48.16 4.69
CA ALA A 194 21.14 -49.08 5.66
C ALA A 194 19.95 -49.80 5.04
#